data_AF-A0A3M0ZIN8-F1
#
_entry.id   AF-A0A3M0ZIN8-F1
#
_cell.length_a   1.000
_cell.length_b   1.000
_cell.length_c   1.000
_cell.angle_alpha   90.00
_cell.angle_beta   90.00
_cell.angle_gamma   90.00
#
_symmetry.space_group_name_H-M   'P 1'
#
loop_
_entity.id
_entity.type
_entity.pdbx_description
1 polymer ?
#
loop_
_entity_poly.entity_id
_entity_poly.type
_entity_poly.pdbx_seq_one_letter_code
_entity_poly.pdbx_strand_id
1 'polypeptide(L)'
;VKQLGIEVFKRDKRLEPIEGNELPDHDVMLLGKAFSRLLERTKCDVAGLNFEIDTMSIVERMTILMERLQVLGGRAFLHELVEVTARKIDLVGSFIAVLELCRRGILSVNQEDNFGDIAISFAGKGSEVDEELLASA
;
A
#
# COMPACT_ATOMS: atom_id res chain seq x y z
N VAL A 1 2.69 -20.79 9.92
CA VAL A 1 3.54 -19.59 9.73
C VAL A 1 3.21 -18.62 10.85
N LYS A 2 4.13 -18.42 11.81
CA LYS A 2 3.95 -17.59 13.01
C LYS A 2 3.96 -16.10 12.64
N GLN A 3 2.91 -15.36 12.99
CA GLN A 3 2.94 -13.89 13.00
C GLN A 3 3.96 -13.43 14.05
N LEU A 4 5.01 -12.71 13.62
CA LEU A 4 5.90 -11.97 14.51
C LEU A 4 5.14 -10.71 14.98
N GLY A 5 4.51 -10.81 16.15
CA GLY A 5 4.21 -9.62 16.95
C GLY A 5 5.53 -9.03 17.44
N ILE A 6 5.78 -7.76 17.13
CA ILE A 6 6.93 -7.04 17.71
C ILE A 6 6.59 -6.82 19.18
N GLU A 7 7.20 -7.60 20.08
CA GLU A 7 7.20 -7.26 21.51
C GLU A 7 8.11 -6.03 21.71
N VAL A 8 7.51 -4.84 21.65
CA VAL A 8 8.23 -3.56 21.84
C VAL A 8 8.54 -3.29 23.32
N PHE A 9 7.92 -4.03 24.24
CA PHE A 9 8.13 -3.86 25.67
C PHE A 9 9.04 -4.94 26.24
N LYS A 10 10.35 -4.72 26.16
CA LYS A 10 11.24 -5.31 27.18
C LYS A 10 10.87 -4.64 28.50
N ARG A 11 10.20 -5.39 29.41
CA ARG A 11 10.07 -4.99 30.81
C ARG A 11 11.44 -5.10 31.46
N ASP A 12 12.33 -4.20 31.10
CA ASP A 12 13.62 -4.10 31.74
C ASP A 12 13.50 -3.14 32.91
N LYS A 13 13.95 -3.64 34.07
CA LYS A 13 13.92 -3.07 35.42
C LYS A 13 12.66 -3.35 36.23
N ARG A 14 12.77 -4.42 37.04
CA ARG A 14 12.20 -4.46 38.41
C ARG A 14 12.47 -3.10 39.06
N LEU A 15 11.44 -2.29 39.22
CA LEU A 15 11.53 -1.05 39.99
C LEU A 15 11.89 -1.45 41.42
N GLU A 16 12.97 -0.91 41.97
CA GLU A 16 13.22 -1.03 43.40
C GLU A 16 12.07 -0.37 44.15
N PRO A 17 11.64 -0.89 45.31
CA PRO A 17 10.61 -0.25 46.11
C PRO A 17 11.05 1.17 46.40
N ILE A 18 10.31 2.16 45.89
CA ILE A 18 10.54 3.55 46.23
C ILE A 18 10.19 3.64 47.72
N GLU A 19 11.19 3.88 48.58
CA GLU A 19 10.95 4.15 49.98
C GLU A 19 9.93 5.29 50.08
N GLY A 20 8.83 5.01 50.76
CA GLY A 20 7.63 5.82 50.76
C GLY A 20 7.85 7.15 51.46
N ASN A 21 8.32 8.13 50.73
CA ASN A 21 7.95 9.50 51.03
C ASN A 21 6.48 9.65 50.62
N GLU A 22 5.64 10.15 51.53
CA GLU A 22 4.28 10.56 51.19
C GLU A 22 4.34 11.39 49.91
N LEU A 23 3.85 10.81 48.80
CA LEU A 23 3.76 11.52 47.55
C LEU A 23 2.90 12.75 47.84
N PRO A 24 3.34 13.97 47.49
CA PRO A 24 2.53 15.16 47.70
C PRO A 24 1.13 14.91 47.13
N ASP A 25 0.07 15.49 47.71
CA ASP A 25 -1.25 15.41 47.10
C ASP A 25 -1.18 15.99 45.68
N HIS A 26 -1.29 15.13 44.67
CA HIS A 26 -1.23 15.54 43.27
C HIS A 26 -2.66 15.77 42.78
N ASP A 27 -2.94 17.00 42.37
CA ASP A 27 -4.21 17.31 41.72
C ASP A 27 -4.21 16.72 40.30
N VAL A 28 -5.05 15.71 40.11
CA VAL A 28 -5.28 15.03 38.82
C VAL A 28 -5.68 16.03 37.73
N MET A 29 -6.37 17.11 38.09
CA MET A 29 -6.75 18.17 37.14
C MET A 29 -5.53 18.97 36.68
N LEU A 30 -4.54 19.18 37.57
CA LEU A 30 -3.30 19.86 37.24
C LEU A 30 -2.44 19.01 36.30
N LEU A 31 -2.39 17.70 36.54
CA LEU A 31 -1.74 16.74 35.66
C LEU A 31 -2.44 16.68 34.29
N GLY A 32 -3.76 16.65 34.27
CA GLY A 32 -4.56 16.74 33.04
C GLY A 32 -4.25 18.01 32.25
N LYS A 33 -4.11 19.15 32.92
CA LYS A 33 -3.76 20.44 32.28
C LYS A 33 -2.32 20.47 31.76
N ALA A 34 -1.38 19.88 32.49
CA ALA A 34 0.01 19.72 32.04
C ALA A 34 0.09 18.80 30.81
N PHE A 35 -0.69 17.72 30.80
CA PHE A 35 -0.79 16.80 29.68
C PHE A 35 -1.44 17.46 28.45
N SER A 36 -2.53 18.22 28.62
CA SER A 36 -3.14 18.98 27.52
C SER A 36 -2.17 19.98 26.89
N ARG A 37 -1.37 20.70 27.71
CA ARG A 37 -0.31 21.58 27.21
C ARG A 37 0.78 20.82 26.46
N LEU A 38 1.07 19.60 26.91
CA LEU A 38 2.01 18.72 26.22
C LEU A 38 1.42 18.30 24.87
N LEU A 39 0.16 17.86 24.81
CA LEU A 39 -0.54 17.53 23.56
C LEU A 39 -0.67 18.72 22.59
N GLU A 40 -0.86 19.95 23.09
CA GLU A 40 -0.87 21.16 22.26
C GLU A 40 0.49 21.49 21.67
N ARG A 41 1.58 21.22 22.41
CA ARG A 41 2.97 21.37 21.96
C ARG A 41 3.41 20.24 21.04
N THR A 42 2.89 19.04 21.31
CA THR A 42 3.05 17.82 20.53
C THR A 42 1.89 17.68 19.56
N LYS A 43 1.22 18.78 19.13
CA LYS A 43 0.32 18.73 17.97
C LYS A 43 1.13 18.06 16.89
N CYS A 44 0.81 16.79 16.68
CA CYS A 44 1.62 15.91 15.89
C CYS A 44 1.68 16.56 14.51
N ASP A 45 2.86 17.06 14.16
CA ASP A 45 3.39 16.68 12.86
C ASP A 45 3.39 15.16 12.90
N VAL A 46 2.26 14.55 12.51
CA VAL A 46 2.27 13.16 12.05
C VAL A 46 3.05 13.21 10.75
N ALA A 47 4.35 13.44 10.87
CA ALA A 47 5.27 13.28 9.78
C ALA A 47 5.18 11.80 9.41
N GLY A 48 4.46 11.54 8.33
CA GLY A 48 4.78 10.40 7.50
C GLY A 48 3.81 9.23 7.48
N LEU A 49 2.52 9.40 7.78
CA LEU A 49 1.52 8.50 7.21
C LEU A 49 0.70 9.28 6.17
N ASN A 50 1.36 9.58 5.05
CA ASN A 50 0.69 10.11 3.87
C ASN A 50 -0.22 9.01 3.34
N PHE A 51 -1.48 9.03 3.74
CA PHE A 51 -2.53 8.28 3.09
C PHE A 51 -2.79 8.94 1.74
N GLU A 52 -2.07 8.48 0.73
CA GLU A 52 -2.39 8.83 -0.64
C GLU A 52 -3.64 8.03 -1.01
N ILE A 53 -4.75 8.74 -1.21
CA ILE A 53 -5.95 8.12 -1.75
C ILE A 53 -5.67 7.89 -3.23
N ASP A 54 -5.76 6.63 -3.64
CA ASP A 54 -5.78 6.29 -5.05
C ASP A 54 -7.12 6.72 -5.63
N THR A 55 -7.09 7.72 -6.51
CA THR A 55 -8.30 8.28 -7.11
C THR A 55 -8.82 7.44 -8.26
N MET A 56 -8.02 6.50 -8.77
CA MET A 56 -8.36 5.67 -9.90
C MET A 56 -8.69 4.26 -9.42
N SER A 57 -9.74 3.66 -9.98
CA SER A 57 -10.12 2.29 -9.66
C SER A 57 -9.21 1.28 -10.36
N ILE A 58 -9.22 0.04 -9.88
CA ILE A 58 -8.53 -1.05 -10.56
C ILE A 58 -9.14 -1.33 -11.94
N VAL A 59 -10.47 -1.19 -12.08
CA VAL A 59 -11.17 -1.41 -13.35
C VAL A 59 -10.70 -0.41 -14.42
N GLU A 60 -10.66 0.88 -14.08
CA GLU A 60 -10.14 1.90 -15.01
C GLU A 60 -8.68 1.61 -15.39
N ARG A 61 -7.85 1.16 -14.44
CA ARG A 61 -6.45 0.80 -14.73
C ARG A 61 -6.34 -0.38 -15.69
N MET A 62 -7.19 -1.39 -15.54
CA MET A 62 -7.23 -2.52 -16.48
C MET A 62 -7.55 -2.03 -17.89
N THR A 63 -8.54 -1.15 -18.05
CA THR A 63 -8.90 -0.57 -19.35
C THR A 63 -7.72 0.18 -19.98
N ILE A 64 -7.10 1.10 -19.25
CA ILE A 64 -5.95 1.88 -19.76
C ILE A 64 -4.77 0.96 -20.13
N LEU A 65 -4.48 -0.05 -19.31
CA LEU A 65 -3.40 -1.00 -19.59
C LEU A 65 -3.64 -1.81 -20.86
N MET A 66 -4.88 -2.27 -21.08
CA MET A 66 -5.23 -3.01 -22.29
C MET A 66 -5.17 -2.15 -23.54
N GLU A 67 -5.69 -0.92 -23.49
CA GLU A 67 -5.59 0.04 -24.60
C GLU A 67 -4.13 0.31 -24.97
N ARG A 68 -3.28 0.57 -23.97
CA ARG A 68 -1.83 0.78 -24.19
C ARG A 68 -1.16 -0.45 -24.79
N LEU A 69 -1.45 -1.63 -24.24
CA LEU A 69 -0.89 -2.88 -24.75
C LEU A 69 -1.31 -3.13 -26.21
N GLN A 70 -2.55 -2.81 -26.57
CA GLN A 70 -3.06 -2.90 -27.94
C GLN A 70 -2.30 -1.94 -28.88
N VAL A 71 -2.09 -0.69 -28.47
CA VAL A 71 -1.29 0.29 -29.22
C VAL A 71 0.15 -0.18 -29.43
N LEU A 72 0.73 -0.89 -28.46
CA LEU A 72 2.08 -1.48 -28.55
C LEU A 72 2.12 -2.81 -29.31
N GLY A 73 1.04 -3.23 -29.96
CA GLY A 73 1.00 -4.45 -30.78
C GLY A 73 0.77 -5.74 -29.99
N GLY A 74 0.23 -5.64 -28.77
CA GLY A 74 -0.22 -6.77 -27.96
C GLY A 74 0.88 -7.44 -27.12
N ARG A 75 2.09 -6.87 -27.09
CA ARG A 75 3.19 -7.31 -26.24
C ARG A 75 4.04 -6.13 -25.81
N ALA A 76 4.35 -6.05 -24.51
CA ALA A 76 5.20 -5.01 -23.93
C ALA A 76 5.79 -5.49 -22.61
N PHE A 77 6.81 -4.79 -22.10
CA PHE A 77 7.22 -4.90 -20.71
C PHE A 77 6.34 -4.04 -19.81
N LEU A 78 6.17 -4.45 -18.55
CA LEU A 78 5.36 -3.71 -17.58
C LEU A 78 5.81 -2.24 -17.44
N HIS A 79 7.11 -1.98 -17.45
CA HIS A 79 7.66 -0.63 -17.34
C HIS A 79 7.34 0.26 -18.55
N GLU A 80 6.94 -0.31 -19.69
CA GLU A 80 6.48 0.44 -20.88
C GLU A 80 4.98 0.77 -20.80
N LEU A 81 4.21 -0.02 -20.04
CA LEU A 81 2.77 0.19 -19.85
C LEU A 81 2.47 1.17 -18.70
N VAL A 82 3.36 1.24 -17.71
CA VAL A 82 3.24 2.12 -16.55
C VAL A 82 4.09 3.37 -16.77
N GLU A 83 3.51 4.55 -16.53
CA GLU A 83 4.25 5.81 -16.68
C GLU A 83 5.37 5.94 -15.64
N VAL A 84 6.56 6.32 -16.08
CA VAL A 84 7.75 6.49 -15.23
C VAL A 84 7.57 7.62 -14.20
N THR A 85 6.65 8.56 -14.44
CA THR A 85 6.31 9.68 -13.53
C THR A 85 5.27 9.33 -12.47
N ALA A 86 4.80 8.09 -12.43
CA ALA A 86 3.73 7.66 -11.53
C ALA A 86 4.23 7.53 -10.07
N ARG A 87 3.38 7.89 -9.10
CA ARG A 87 3.70 7.72 -7.68
C ARG A 87 3.75 6.23 -7.35
N LYS A 88 4.32 5.85 -6.20
CA LYS A 88 4.37 4.43 -5.78
C LYS A 88 2.99 3.77 -5.75
N ILE A 89 1.96 4.51 -5.34
CA ILE A 89 0.59 4.01 -5.31
C ILE A 89 0.05 3.67 -6.71
N ASP A 90 0.40 4.48 -7.69
CA ASP A 90 -0.01 4.28 -9.08
C ASP A 90 0.66 3.02 -9.67
N LEU A 91 1.95 2.81 -9.38
CA LEU A 91 2.66 1.59 -9.76
C LEU A 91 2.04 0.34 -9.13
N VAL A 92 1.72 0.39 -7.83
CA VAL A 92 1.06 -0.72 -7.12
C VAL A 92 -0.31 -0.98 -7.71
N GLY A 93 -1.10 0.06 -7.98
CA GLY A 93 -2.43 -0.06 -8.61
C GLY A 93 -2.34 -0.70 -10.00
N SER A 94 -1.38 -0.29 -10.84
CA SER A 94 -1.15 -0.90 -12.15
C SER A 94 -0.70 -2.35 -12.03
N PHE A 95 0.15 -2.67 -11.05
CA PHE A 95 0.58 -4.04 -10.80
C PHE A 95 -0.59 -4.94 -10.40
N ILE A 96 -1.46 -4.46 -9.51
CA ILE A 96 -2.69 -5.17 -9.10
C ILE A 96 -3.62 -5.38 -10.31
N ALA A 97 -3.78 -4.37 -11.16
CA ALA A 97 -4.60 -4.49 -12.37
C ALA A 97 -4.05 -5.56 -13.34
N VAL A 98 -2.73 -5.66 -13.51
CA VAL A 98 -2.11 -6.74 -14.30
C VAL A 98 -2.38 -8.11 -13.67
N LEU A 99 -2.22 -8.25 -12.36
CA LEU A 99 -2.50 -9.51 -11.65
C LEU A 99 -3.96 -9.94 -11.81
N GLU A 100 -4.89 -8.98 -11.75
CA GLU A 100 -6.31 -9.23 -11.92
C GLU A 100 -6.64 -9.66 -13.36
N LEU A 101 -6.05 -9.03 -14.38
CA LEU A 101 -6.20 -9.44 -15.78
C LEU A 101 -5.60 -10.83 -16.05
N CYS A 102 -4.49 -11.18 -15.38
CA CYS A 102 -3.92 -12.53 -15.45
C CYS A 102 -4.85 -13.55 -14.79
N ARG A 103 -5.42 -13.22 -13.62
CA ARG A 103 -6.39 -14.05 -12.90
C ARG A 103 -7.62 -14.35 -13.77
N ARG A 104 -8.03 -13.39 -14.62
CA ARG A 104 -9.12 -13.53 -15.60
C ARG A 104 -8.71 -14.25 -16.89
N GLY A 105 -7.43 -14.56 -17.08
CA GLY A 105 -6.92 -15.23 -18.28
C GLY A 105 -6.91 -14.33 -19.52
N ILE A 106 -6.94 -13.00 -19.34
CA ILE A 106 -6.90 -12.01 -20.43
C ILE A 106 -5.45 -11.70 -20.81
N LEU A 107 -4.57 -11.57 -19.81
CA LEU A 107 -3.13 -11.37 -20.01
C LEU A 107 -2.34 -12.62 -19.63
N SER A 108 -1.22 -12.78 -20.32
CA SER A 108 -0.14 -13.70 -19.98
C SER A 108 1.07 -12.90 -19.54
N VAL A 109 1.73 -13.35 -18.47
CA VAL A 109 2.93 -12.73 -17.91
C VAL A 109 4.06 -13.74 -17.89
N ASN A 110 5.25 -13.30 -18.27
CA ASN A 110 6.49 -14.07 -18.15
C ASN A 110 7.56 -13.24 -17.44
N GLN A 111 8.25 -13.84 -16.48
CA GLN A 111 9.37 -13.25 -15.74
C GLN A 111 10.38 -14.36 -15.48
N GLU A 112 11.62 -14.16 -15.94
CA GLU A 112 12.68 -15.19 -15.84
C GLU A 112 13.30 -15.25 -14.45
N ASP A 113 13.60 -14.08 -13.88
CA ASP A 113 14.25 -13.94 -12.57
C ASP A 113 13.39 -13.14 -11.59
N ASN A 114 13.54 -13.42 -10.30
CA ASN A 114 12.93 -12.58 -9.26
C ASN A 114 13.40 -11.14 -9.42
N PHE A 115 12.45 -10.20 -9.47
CA PHE A 115 12.70 -8.77 -9.69
C PHE A 115 13.29 -8.42 -11.08
N GLY A 116 13.32 -9.37 -12.01
CA GLY A 116 13.66 -9.12 -13.41
C GLY A 116 12.50 -8.48 -14.18
N ASP A 117 12.72 -8.22 -15.47
CA ASP A 117 11.70 -7.63 -16.32
C ASP A 117 10.47 -8.52 -16.46
N ILE A 118 9.31 -7.87 -16.48
CA ILE A 118 8.00 -8.52 -16.55
C ILE A 118 7.46 -8.30 -17.96
N ALA A 119 7.50 -9.34 -18.79
CA ALA A 119 6.93 -9.32 -20.12
C ALA A 119 5.43 -9.64 -20.06
N ILE A 120 4.62 -8.84 -20.73
CA ILE A 120 3.16 -8.92 -20.77
C ILE A 120 2.71 -9.10 -22.22
N SER A 121 1.75 -9.99 -22.44
CA SER A 121 1.07 -10.14 -23.73
C SER A 121 -0.39 -10.53 -23.53
N PHE A 122 -1.22 -10.37 -24.56
CA PHE A 122 -2.55 -10.98 -24.55
C PHE A 122 -2.43 -12.50 -24.43
N ALA A 123 -3.19 -13.11 -23.52
CA ALA A 123 -3.41 -14.55 -23.55
C ALA A 123 -4.25 -14.84 -24.81
N GLY A 124 -4.02 -15.96 -25.50
CA GLY A 124 -4.47 -16.26 -26.88
C GLY A 124 -5.97 -16.19 -27.24
N LYS A 125 -6.81 -15.55 -26.42
CA LYS A 125 -8.19 -15.13 -26.70
C LYS A 125 -8.49 -13.63 -26.47
N GLY A 126 -7.53 -12.84 -25.99
CA GLY A 126 -7.77 -11.48 -25.46
C GLY A 126 -7.63 -10.31 -26.43
N SER A 127 -7.66 -10.54 -27.75
CA SER A 127 -7.58 -9.43 -28.72
C SER A 127 -8.87 -8.63 -28.88
N GLU A 128 -10.01 -9.16 -28.38
CA GLU A 128 -11.28 -8.45 -28.30
C GLU A 128 -11.57 -8.19 -26.81
N VAL A 129 -11.60 -6.91 -26.43
CA VAL A 129 -11.96 -6.49 -25.07
C VAL A 129 -13.46 -6.69 -24.91
N ASP A 130 -13.87 -7.83 -24.35
CA ASP A 130 -15.27 -8.02 -23.95
C ASP A 130 -15.55 -7.10 -22.74
N GLU A 131 -16.25 -5.98 -22.97
CA GLU A 131 -16.71 -5.06 -21.91
C GLU A 131 -17.49 -5.78 -20.80
N GLU A 132 -18.14 -6.89 -21.13
CA GLU A 132 -18.90 -7.74 -20.19
C GLU A 132 -17.99 -8.46 -19.17
N LEU A 133 -16.74 -8.78 -19.55
CA LEU A 133 -15.72 -9.32 -18.63
C LEU A 133 -15.15 -8.25 -17.69
N LEU A 134 -15.23 -6.97 -18.05
CA LEU A 134 -14.82 -5.85 -17.18
C LEU A 134 -15.95 -5.43 -16.23
N ALA A 135 -17.21 -5.52 -16.67
CA ALA A 135 -18.40 -5.07 -15.94
C ALA A 135 -18.88 -6.01 -14.82
N SER A 136 -18.33 -7.22 -14.69
CA SER A 136 -18.73 -8.23 -13.69
C SER A 136 -18.04 -8.09 -12.32
N ALA A 137 -17.45 -6.91 -12.03
CA ALA A 137 -16.76 -6.60 -10.78
C ALA A 137 -17.69 -6.03 -9.69
#